data_AF-A0A2Y9N439-F1
#
_entry.id   AF-A0A2Y9N439-F1
#
_cell.length_a   1.000
_cell.length_b   1.000
_cell.length_c   1.000
_cell.angle_alpha   90.00
_cell.angle_beta   90.00
_cell.angle_gamma   90.00
#
_symmetry.space_group_name_H-M   'P 1'
#
loop_
_entity.id
_entity.type
_entity.pdbx_description
1 polymer ?
#
loop_
_entity_poly.entity_id
_entity_poly.type
_entity_poly.pdbx_seq_one_letter_code
_entity_poly.pdbx_strand_id
1 'polypeptide(L)'
;MSRSPPNAIQLRSVGSQGTMASLPQPSAVQNPSSHSWASVCGSPPWGLSCLLALQHILVLASLLCASHLLLLQCLPAGGLSSSPAQLLASSLFSCGVSTALQTWMGSRLPLIQAPSLEFLIPGLVLTSQKLPLTTRTPGNSSLVLRLCGGPGCHGLELWNTSLREVSGAVVVSGLLQVMLGLFGGPGHLFPHCGPLVLAPSLVVAGLSAHREVALFCSAHWGLASLLILLMVVCSQHLGARLLPPHPWRRASNSSTHTHIPVFRLLSVLIPVACVWIISALLGLSITPWELSAEAPWFWLPHPAEWDWPLLTPRALAAGTSMALAASTSSLGCYALCGQLLHLPSPPPHACSRGLSLEGLGSVLAGLLGSPMGTASSFPNVGTVSLLQAGSRRVAHLVGLLCVVLGLSPRLVQLITTIPLPVFGGVLGVTQAVVLSTGFSSFHLADIDSGRNVFIVGFSIFMALLLPRWFREAPVLLSTGWSPLDVLLRSLLTEPIFLAGLLGFLLENTIPGTQLERGLGQGLPSSFTAQEVRMPQKSREKPAQEYELPFSIQNLCPCIPHPLRCLCPLPEDSGNEEGVPSEPEETADLLPGFGEQCPGSSREELRSQ
;
A
#
# COMPACT_ATOMS: atom_id res chain seq x y z
N MET A 1 -49.62 45.18 -2.61
CA MET A 1 -48.58 44.50 -1.80
C MET A 1 -49.28 43.45 -0.94
N SER A 2 -49.55 42.27 -1.50
CA SER A 2 -50.37 41.23 -0.86
C SER A 2 -49.49 40.14 -0.27
N ARG A 3 -49.63 39.93 1.04
CA ARG A 3 -49.26 38.67 1.71
C ARG A 3 -50.51 37.82 1.87
N SER A 4 -50.41 36.55 1.52
CA SER A 4 -51.36 35.51 1.93
C SER A 4 -50.62 34.17 2.08
N PRO A 5 -50.75 33.49 3.23
CA PRO A 5 -50.68 32.01 3.36
C PRO A 5 -52.14 31.47 3.47
N PRO A 6 -52.44 30.21 3.89
CA PRO A 6 -51.75 28.90 3.85
C PRO A 6 -52.66 27.79 3.23
N ASN A 7 -52.19 26.53 3.13
CA ASN A 7 -52.87 25.30 3.63
C ASN A 7 -52.67 24.00 2.83
N ALA A 8 -52.56 22.94 3.65
CA ALA A 8 -52.41 21.51 3.41
C ALA A 8 -53.32 20.87 2.36
N ILE A 9 -52.83 19.79 1.72
CA ILE A 9 -53.66 18.81 1.01
C ILE A 9 -53.28 17.38 1.43
N GLN A 10 -54.35 16.63 1.68
CA GLN A 10 -54.49 15.31 2.29
C GLN A 10 -53.93 14.14 1.47
N LEU A 11 -53.56 13.07 2.18
CA LEU A 11 -53.48 11.70 1.67
C LEU A 11 -54.86 11.19 1.24
N ARG A 12 -54.93 10.60 0.03
CA ARG A 12 -56.03 9.68 -0.36
C ARG A 12 -55.48 8.61 -1.32
N SER A 13 -55.57 7.34 -0.92
CA SER A 13 -55.39 6.19 -1.82
C SER A 13 -56.73 5.83 -2.46
N VAL A 14 -56.75 5.44 -3.75
CA VAL A 14 -57.50 4.31 -4.32
C VAL A 14 -57.03 4.09 -5.79
N GLY A 15 -56.58 2.86 -6.10
CA GLY A 15 -57.06 2.07 -7.25
C GLY A 15 -56.48 2.23 -8.67
N SER A 16 -55.49 1.37 -8.98
CA SER A 16 -55.39 0.44 -10.14
C SER A 16 -55.44 0.91 -11.62
N GLN A 17 -54.33 0.57 -12.31
CA GLN A 17 -54.13 0.19 -13.73
C GLN A 17 -54.10 1.26 -14.84
N GLY A 18 -52.91 1.39 -15.46
CA GLY A 18 -52.72 2.02 -16.78
C GLY A 18 -51.28 2.46 -17.05
N THR A 19 -50.46 1.58 -17.64
CA THR A 19 -49.26 1.87 -18.45
C THR A 19 -48.23 2.89 -17.88
N MET A 20 -47.21 2.40 -17.18
CA MET A 20 -45.98 3.16 -16.89
C MET A 20 -45.21 3.41 -18.19
N ALA A 21 -45.21 4.66 -18.66
CA ALA A 21 -44.21 5.17 -19.57
C ALA A 21 -42.84 5.18 -18.85
N SER A 22 -41.85 4.51 -19.43
CA SER A 22 -40.48 4.49 -18.95
C SER A 22 -39.88 5.91 -18.97
N LEU A 23 -39.49 6.42 -17.80
CA LEU A 23 -38.63 7.60 -17.69
C LEU A 23 -37.32 7.33 -18.46
N PRO A 24 -36.82 8.30 -19.27
CA PRO A 24 -35.59 8.11 -20.02
C PRO A 24 -34.40 8.00 -19.05
N GLN A 25 -33.66 6.89 -19.14
CA GLN A 25 -32.37 6.75 -18.45
C GLN A 25 -31.42 7.87 -18.93
N PRO A 26 -30.65 8.51 -18.03
CA PRO A 26 -29.58 9.39 -18.46
C PRO A 26 -28.55 8.59 -19.25
N SER A 27 -28.24 9.08 -20.45
CA SER A 27 -27.26 8.50 -21.36
C SER A 27 -25.93 8.28 -20.66
N ALA A 28 -25.41 7.04 -20.75
CA ALA A 28 -24.09 6.70 -20.27
C ALA A 28 -23.04 7.60 -20.95
N VAL A 29 -22.42 8.48 -20.16
CA VAL A 29 -21.25 9.25 -20.57
C VAL A 29 -20.11 8.25 -20.77
N GLN A 30 -19.82 7.88 -22.01
CA GLN A 30 -18.59 7.18 -22.36
C GLN A 30 -17.42 8.13 -22.10
N ASN A 31 -16.69 7.90 -21.01
CA ASN A 31 -15.44 8.61 -20.72
C ASN A 31 -14.31 8.01 -21.58
N PRO A 32 -13.70 8.75 -22.52
CA PRO A 32 -12.67 8.23 -23.42
C PRO A 32 -11.27 8.07 -22.78
N SER A 33 -11.13 8.14 -21.45
CA SER A 33 -9.84 8.24 -20.75
C SER A 33 -9.42 7.02 -19.93
N SER A 34 -10.25 5.98 -19.81
CA SER A 34 -10.06 4.88 -18.82
C SER A 34 -9.44 3.59 -19.36
N HIS A 35 -8.94 3.55 -20.59
CA HIS A 35 -8.22 2.36 -21.06
C HIS A 35 -6.81 2.33 -20.46
N SER A 36 -6.58 1.44 -19.50
CA SER A 36 -5.23 1.16 -18.99
C SER A 36 -4.34 0.72 -20.16
N TRP A 37 -3.28 1.48 -20.42
CA TRP A 37 -2.45 1.31 -21.62
C TRP A 37 -1.77 -0.07 -21.66
N ALA A 38 -1.55 -0.66 -20.49
CA ALA A 38 -0.95 -1.98 -20.30
C ALA A 38 -1.88 -3.15 -20.68
N SER A 39 -3.21 -2.98 -20.68
CA SER A 39 -4.13 -4.02 -21.15
C SER A 39 -4.19 -4.11 -22.69
N VAL A 40 -3.84 -3.01 -23.38
CA VAL A 40 -3.99 -2.87 -24.84
C VAL A 40 -2.69 -3.14 -25.60
N CYS A 41 -1.53 -2.93 -24.97
CA CYS A 41 -0.22 -3.24 -25.54
C CYS A 41 0.58 -4.02 -24.50
N GLY A 42 1.16 -5.16 -24.91
CA GLY A 42 2.00 -5.98 -24.04
C GLY A 42 3.18 -5.22 -23.42
N SER A 43 4.06 -5.96 -22.75
CA SER A 43 5.19 -5.37 -22.01
C SER A 43 5.90 -4.23 -22.77
N PRO A 44 6.10 -3.04 -22.17
CA PRO A 44 6.67 -1.89 -22.87
C PRO A 44 8.06 -2.22 -23.44
N PRO A 45 8.50 -1.50 -24.49
CA PRO A 45 9.84 -1.68 -25.04
C PRO A 45 10.89 -1.46 -23.95
N TRP A 46 12.04 -2.13 -24.07
CA TRP A 46 13.09 -2.12 -23.03
C TRP A 46 13.54 -0.70 -22.65
N GLY A 47 13.75 0.19 -23.62
CA GLY A 47 14.14 1.57 -23.35
C GLY A 47 13.12 2.34 -22.51
N LEU A 48 11.83 2.21 -22.82
CA LEU A 48 10.76 2.82 -22.02
C LEU A 48 10.66 2.17 -20.63
N SER A 49 10.85 0.86 -20.54
CA SER A 49 10.85 0.13 -19.26
C SER A 49 11.96 0.65 -18.33
N CYS A 50 13.14 0.94 -18.86
CA CYS A 50 14.25 1.52 -18.09
C CYS A 50 13.92 2.95 -17.61
N LEU A 51 13.30 3.79 -18.44
CA LEU A 51 12.89 5.14 -18.05
C LEU A 51 11.79 5.12 -16.97
N LEU A 52 10.80 4.23 -17.10
CA LEU A 52 9.78 4.02 -16.08
C LEU A 52 10.39 3.51 -14.77
N ALA A 53 11.38 2.61 -14.84
CA ALA A 53 12.09 2.14 -13.67
C ALA A 53 12.87 3.27 -12.97
N LEU A 54 13.56 4.12 -13.73
CA LEU A 54 14.24 5.31 -13.19
C LEU A 54 13.24 6.25 -12.48
N GLN A 55 12.06 6.42 -13.06
CA GLN A 55 11.01 7.23 -12.45
C GLN A 55 10.57 6.69 -11.09
N HIS A 56 10.32 5.39 -11.01
CA HIS A 56 9.98 4.72 -9.75
C HIS A 56 11.11 4.79 -8.72
N ILE A 57 12.38 4.75 -9.15
CA ILE A 57 13.53 4.97 -8.26
C ILE A 57 13.55 6.40 -7.72
N LEU A 58 13.20 7.41 -8.51
CA LEU A 58 13.10 8.80 -8.03
C LEU A 58 12.02 8.96 -6.95
N VAL A 59 10.88 8.29 -7.12
CA VAL A 59 9.80 8.24 -6.12
C VAL A 59 10.22 7.43 -4.88
N LEU A 60 10.98 6.36 -5.06
CA LEU A 60 11.57 5.60 -3.95
C LEU A 60 12.60 6.43 -3.18
N ALA A 61 13.46 7.17 -3.90
CA ALA A 61 14.50 8.00 -3.33
C ALA A 61 13.91 9.14 -2.49
N SER A 62 12.77 9.72 -2.90
CA SER A 62 12.11 10.75 -2.10
C SER A 62 11.63 10.21 -0.74
N LEU A 63 11.05 9.00 -0.69
CA LEU A 63 10.69 8.30 0.56
C LEU A 63 11.92 7.99 1.42
N LEU A 64 12.98 7.49 0.79
CA LEU A 64 14.22 7.13 1.47
C LEU A 64 14.89 8.36 2.11
N CYS A 65 15.08 9.42 1.34
CA CYS A 65 15.62 10.68 1.84
C CYS A 65 14.73 11.25 2.93
N ALA A 66 13.40 11.22 2.75
CA ALA A 66 12.46 11.73 3.74
C ALA A 66 12.62 11.03 5.09
N SER A 67 12.60 9.71 5.04
CA SER A 67 12.59 8.86 6.21
C SER A 67 13.93 8.89 6.96
N HIS A 68 15.06 8.92 6.24
CA HIS A 68 16.38 9.06 6.84
C HIS A 68 16.65 10.47 7.37
N LEU A 69 16.21 11.54 6.68
CA LEU A 69 16.37 12.91 7.18
C LEU A 69 15.57 13.13 8.46
N LEU A 70 14.35 12.59 8.55
CA LEU A 70 13.54 12.66 9.77
C LEU A 70 14.21 11.93 10.94
N LEU A 71 14.82 10.77 10.67
CA LEU A 71 15.60 10.04 11.66
C LEU A 71 16.84 10.85 12.09
N LEU A 72 17.59 11.40 11.13
CA LEU A 72 18.79 12.19 11.37
C LEU A 72 18.50 13.45 12.19
N GLN A 73 17.38 14.14 11.93
CA GLN A 73 16.95 15.30 12.73
C GLN A 73 16.67 14.96 14.20
N CYS A 74 16.38 13.69 14.51
CA CYS A 74 16.18 13.21 15.86
C CYS A 74 17.49 12.79 16.56
N LEU A 75 18.60 12.70 15.83
CA LEU A 75 19.92 12.33 16.34
C LEU A 75 20.75 13.60 16.66
N PRO A 76 21.53 13.63 17.75
CA PRO A 76 22.45 14.73 18.02
C PRO A 76 23.57 14.77 16.98
N ALA A 77 23.98 15.98 16.59
CA ALA A 77 25.04 16.23 15.62
C ALA A 77 26.35 15.50 16.02
N GLY A 78 26.88 14.68 15.12
CA GLY A 78 28.10 13.87 15.33
C GLY A 78 27.89 12.46 15.89
N GLY A 79 26.64 12.00 16.04
CA GLY A 79 26.28 10.74 16.72
C GLY A 79 26.34 9.43 15.91
N LEU A 80 26.60 9.46 14.61
CA LEU A 80 26.62 8.26 13.77
C LEU A 80 28.06 7.81 13.48
N SER A 81 28.37 6.55 13.80
CA SER A 81 29.59 5.88 13.35
C SER A 81 29.58 5.60 11.84
N SER A 82 28.39 5.58 11.23
CA SER A 82 28.15 5.27 9.81
C SER A 82 28.08 6.53 8.95
N SER A 83 28.63 6.48 7.73
CA SER A 83 28.35 7.54 6.76
C SER A 83 26.87 7.50 6.33
N PRO A 84 26.14 8.63 6.31
CA PRO A 84 24.74 8.65 5.89
C PRO A 84 24.49 8.05 4.50
N ALA A 85 25.46 8.18 3.59
CA ALA A 85 25.40 7.60 2.25
C ALA A 85 25.43 6.05 2.25
N GLN A 86 26.21 5.41 3.13
CA GLN A 86 26.22 3.95 3.26
C GLN A 86 24.92 3.42 3.87
N LEU A 87 24.32 4.13 4.83
CA LEU A 87 23.04 3.75 5.41
C LEU A 87 21.90 3.83 4.37
N LEU A 88 21.90 4.90 3.56
CA LEU A 88 20.97 5.02 2.43
C LEU A 88 21.20 3.91 1.39
N ALA A 89 22.45 3.56 1.11
CA ALA A 89 22.81 2.49 0.18
C ALA A 89 22.36 1.11 0.70
N SER A 90 22.55 0.81 1.99
CA SER A 90 22.09 -0.46 2.57
C SER A 90 20.57 -0.60 2.55
N SER A 91 19.84 0.51 2.79
CA SER A 91 18.38 0.54 2.68
C SER A 91 17.90 0.37 1.23
N LEU A 92 18.57 0.99 0.25
CA LEU A 92 18.27 0.76 -1.17
C LEU A 92 18.54 -0.68 -1.60
N PHE A 93 19.63 -1.26 -1.11
CA PHE A 93 19.97 -2.65 -1.37
C PHE A 93 18.88 -3.59 -0.85
N SER A 94 18.46 -3.44 0.41
CA SER A 94 17.39 -4.28 0.99
C SER A 94 16.04 -4.06 0.29
N CYS A 95 15.69 -2.82 -0.07
CA CYS A 95 14.50 -2.51 -0.85
C CYS A 95 14.54 -3.14 -2.25
N GLY A 96 15.70 -3.16 -2.89
CA GLY A 96 15.90 -3.77 -4.21
C GLY A 96 15.70 -5.28 -4.17
N VAL A 97 16.31 -5.95 -3.19
CA VAL A 97 16.12 -7.40 -2.96
C VAL A 97 14.65 -7.70 -2.63
N SER A 98 14.05 -6.95 -1.71
CA SER A 98 12.65 -7.10 -1.32
C SER A 98 11.69 -6.90 -2.51
N THR A 99 11.93 -5.88 -3.35
CA THR A 99 11.15 -5.62 -4.56
C THR A 99 11.26 -6.78 -5.56
N ALA A 100 12.46 -7.30 -5.79
CA ALA A 100 12.69 -8.42 -6.68
C ALA A 100 11.97 -9.69 -6.17
N LEU A 101 12.08 -9.99 -4.87
CA LEU A 101 11.37 -11.12 -4.26
C LEU A 101 9.85 -10.94 -4.38
N GLN A 102 9.33 -9.75 -4.06
CA GLN A 102 7.90 -9.45 -4.07
C GLN A 102 7.26 -9.64 -5.45
N THR A 103 7.96 -9.20 -6.48
CA THR A 103 7.47 -9.21 -7.86
C THR A 103 7.66 -10.56 -8.54
N TRP A 104 8.74 -11.28 -8.20
CA TRP A 104 9.05 -12.59 -8.77
C TRP A 104 8.22 -13.70 -8.13
N MET A 105 8.25 -13.79 -6.80
CA MET A 105 7.63 -14.85 -6.00
C MET A 105 6.56 -14.36 -5.03
N GLY A 106 6.48 -13.08 -4.69
CA GLY A 106 5.58 -12.55 -3.65
C GLY A 106 4.14 -12.47 -4.12
N SER A 107 3.52 -11.29 -3.98
CA SER A 107 2.17 -11.09 -4.52
C SER A 107 2.14 -11.12 -6.05
N ARG A 108 3.29 -10.97 -6.72
CA ARG A 108 3.45 -10.82 -8.18
C ARG A 108 2.82 -9.56 -8.76
N LEU A 109 2.25 -8.69 -7.94
CA LEU A 109 1.87 -7.34 -8.37
C LEU A 109 3.15 -6.53 -8.63
N PRO A 110 3.12 -5.52 -9.53
CA PRO A 110 4.24 -4.61 -9.77
C PRO A 110 4.42 -3.62 -8.60
N LEU A 111 4.60 -4.15 -7.39
CA LEU A 111 4.78 -3.39 -6.16
C LEU A 111 6.26 -3.16 -5.92
N ILE A 112 6.59 -1.91 -5.56
CA ILE A 112 7.94 -1.51 -5.20
C ILE A 112 8.01 -1.39 -3.70
N GLN A 113 8.99 -2.07 -3.11
CA GLN A 113 9.26 -2.07 -1.69
C GLN A 113 10.13 -0.86 -1.34
N ALA A 114 9.78 -0.18 -0.26
CA ALA A 114 10.39 1.07 0.17
C ALA A 114 10.62 1.08 1.69
N PRO A 115 11.56 1.92 2.19
CA PRO A 115 11.60 2.23 3.60
C PRO A 115 10.29 2.92 3.99
N SER A 116 9.69 2.49 5.10
CA SER A 116 8.35 2.96 5.45
C SER A 116 8.25 3.64 6.80
N LEU A 117 7.39 4.66 6.85
CA LEU A 117 7.17 5.47 8.05
C LEU A 117 6.55 4.64 9.20
N GLU A 118 5.93 3.50 8.91
CA GLU A 118 5.40 2.59 9.95
C GLU A 118 6.52 1.91 10.78
N PHE A 119 7.78 1.98 10.33
CA PHE A 119 8.93 1.59 11.13
C PHE A 119 9.53 2.77 11.90
N LEU A 120 9.38 3.99 11.37
CA LEU A 120 9.93 5.19 11.99
C LEU A 120 9.21 5.54 13.29
N ILE A 121 7.86 5.50 13.30
CA ILE A 121 7.08 5.91 14.48
C ILE A 121 7.38 5.02 15.70
N PRO A 122 7.32 3.68 15.63
CA PRO A 122 7.66 2.83 16.78
C PRO A 122 9.15 2.95 17.16
N GLY A 123 10.03 3.18 16.18
CA GLY A 123 11.44 3.45 16.43
C GLY A 123 11.66 4.73 17.26
N LEU A 124 10.94 5.82 16.95
CA LEU A 124 10.98 7.06 17.74
C LEU A 124 10.34 6.89 19.12
N VAL A 125 9.26 6.11 19.24
CA VAL A 125 8.67 5.79 20.56
C VAL A 125 9.67 5.01 21.43
N LEU A 126 10.37 4.05 20.83
CA LEU A 126 11.39 3.24 21.52
C LEU A 126 12.56 4.09 22.02
N THR A 127 13.04 5.03 21.21
CA THR A 127 14.20 5.89 21.57
C THR A 127 13.83 7.05 22.49
N SER A 128 12.65 7.66 22.33
CA SER A 128 12.21 8.82 23.12
C SER A 128 12.06 8.52 24.62
N GLN A 129 11.74 7.28 25.01
CA GLN A 129 11.67 6.87 26.41
C GLN A 129 13.03 6.73 27.10
N LYS A 130 14.14 6.73 26.33
CA LYS A 130 15.51 6.66 26.87
C LYS A 130 16.18 8.02 26.97
N LEU A 131 15.58 9.07 26.43
CA LEU A 131 16.15 10.40 26.50
C LEU A 131 16.13 10.88 27.97
N PRO A 132 17.26 11.31 28.55
CA PRO A 132 17.27 11.87 29.89
C PRO A 132 16.50 13.20 29.86
N LEU A 133 15.20 13.11 30.15
CA LEU A 133 14.35 14.27 30.39
C LEU A 133 14.74 14.84 31.75
N THR A 134 15.58 15.87 31.76
CA THR A 134 15.78 16.67 32.98
C THR A 134 14.51 17.49 33.21
N THR A 135 13.61 16.98 34.05
CA THR A 135 12.54 17.76 34.66
C THR A 135 13.16 18.74 35.65
N ARG A 136 13.44 19.97 35.22
CA ARG A 136 13.68 21.08 36.14
C ARG A 136 12.42 21.92 36.21
N THR A 137 11.67 21.80 37.30
CA THR A 137 10.65 22.79 37.66
C THR A 137 11.36 24.08 38.06
N PRO A 138 11.05 25.21 37.41
CA PRO A 138 10.52 26.35 38.15
C PRO A 138 9.35 27.02 37.42
N GLY A 139 8.58 27.80 38.17
CA GLY A 139 7.23 28.26 37.82
C GLY A 139 7.06 29.02 36.50
N ASN A 140 5.80 28.98 36.06
CA ASN A 140 5.12 29.78 35.04
C ASN A 140 5.65 29.72 33.59
N SER A 141 4.91 28.92 32.82
CA SER A 141 4.49 29.22 31.44
C SER A 141 5.57 29.24 30.34
N SER A 142 6.05 28.05 29.97
CA SER A 142 6.25 27.55 28.58
C SER A 142 7.18 26.34 28.64
N LEU A 143 6.63 25.15 28.42
CA LEU A 143 7.38 23.90 28.49
C LEU A 143 8.24 23.74 27.24
N VAL A 144 9.43 24.34 27.22
CA VAL A 144 10.42 24.10 26.16
C VAL A 144 11.23 22.85 26.51
N LEU A 145 11.01 21.79 25.73
CA LEU A 145 11.77 20.54 25.80
C LEU A 145 13.22 20.80 25.33
N ARG A 146 14.17 21.00 26.24
CA ARG A 146 15.60 21.10 25.88
C ARG A 146 16.28 19.73 26.05
N LEU A 147 17.03 19.31 25.03
CA LEU A 147 18.00 18.21 25.11
C LEU A 147 19.07 18.53 26.17
N CYS A 148 19.47 17.50 26.92
CA CYS A 148 20.45 17.60 28.00
C CYS A 148 21.84 17.95 27.43
N GLY A 149 22.37 19.13 27.77
CA GLY A 149 23.66 19.66 27.26
C GLY A 149 24.73 19.80 28.34
N GLY A 150 24.75 18.92 29.34
CA GLY A 150 25.69 18.98 30.47
C GLY A 150 26.90 18.03 30.31
N PRO A 151 28.05 18.32 30.96
CA PRO A 151 29.31 17.57 30.83
C PRO A 151 29.28 16.14 31.43
N GLY A 152 28.14 15.67 31.93
CA GLY A 152 27.90 14.28 32.37
C GLY A 152 26.96 13.48 31.47
N CYS A 153 26.60 14.01 30.28
CA CYS A 153 25.76 13.29 29.33
C CYS A 153 26.62 12.36 28.46
N HIS A 154 26.58 11.05 28.72
CA HIS A 154 27.06 10.01 27.81
C HIS A 154 26.15 9.96 26.56
N GLY A 155 26.21 10.98 25.70
CA GLY A 155 25.30 11.13 24.56
C GLY A 155 25.54 10.08 23.48
N LEU A 156 26.79 9.81 23.12
CA LEU A 156 27.12 9.00 21.94
C LEU A 156 26.83 7.50 22.11
N GLU A 157 27.20 6.91 23.25
CA GLU A 157 26.99 5.48 23.54
C GLU A 157 25.50 5.11 23.68
N LEU A 158 24.69 6.05 24.20
CA LEU A 158 23.25 5.87 24.36
C LEU A 158 22.51 5.83 23.02
N TRP A 159 23.02 6.52 22.00
CA TRP A 159 22.41 6.55 20.66
C TRP A 159 22.80 5.34 19.81
N ASN A 160 24.06 4.88 19.86
CA ASN A 160 24.45 3.65 19.18
C ASN A 160 23.65 2.44 19.70
N THR A 161 23.50 2.34 21.02
CA THR A 161 22.65 1.29 21.64
C THR A 161 21.18 1.42 21.25
N SER A 162 20.65 2.64 21.13
CA SER A 162 19.27 2.89 20.69
C SER A 162 19.05 2.48 19.22
N LEU A 163 19.98 2.79 18.32
CA LEU A 163 19.90 2.39 16.91
C LEU A 163 19.97 0.87 16.75
N ARG A 164 20.83 0.19 17.53
CA ARG A 164 20.89 -1.27 17.56
C ARG A 164 19.59 -1.91 18.04
N GLU A 165 18.92 -1.30 19.02
CA GLU A 165 17.60 -1.77 19.44
C GLU A 165 16.51 -1.55 18.39
N VAL A 166 16.54 -0.41 17.68
CA VAL A 166 15.62 -0.15 16.56
C VAL A 166 15.85 -1.15 15.43
N SER A 167 17.12 -1.39 15.04
CA SER A 167 17.48 -2.44 14.08
C SER A 167 17.01 -3.83 14.56
N GLY A 168 17.14 -4.14 15.86
CA GLY A 168 16.58 -5.35 16.46
C GLY A 168 15.05 -5.43 16.34
N ALA A 169 14.34 -4.33 16.57
CA ALA A 169 12.90 -4.24 16.37
C ALA A 169 12.50 -4.47 14.90
N VAL A 170 13.28 -3.94 13.94
CA VAL A 170 13.06 -4.18 12.49
C VAL A 170 13.23 -5.65 12.14
N VAL A 171 14.27 -6.33 12.66
CA VAL A 171 14.45 -7.78 12.47
C VAL A 171 13.28 -8.57 13.05
N VAL A 172 12.84 -8.24 14.27
CA VAL A 172 11.67 -8.86 14.90
C VAL A 172 10.41 -8.66 14.05
N SER A 173 10.22 -7.44 13.53
CA SER A 173 9.11 -7.11 12.65
C SER A 173 9.09 -7.99 11.40
N GLY A 174 10.22 -8.09 10.71
CA GLY A 174 10.36 -8.93 9.52
C GLY A 174 10.11 -10.42 9.80
N LEU A 175 10.64 -10.94 10.91
CA LEU A 175 10.38 -12.33 11.33
C LEU A 175 8.89 -12.57 11.61
N LEU A 176 8.21 -11.63 12.27
CA LEU A 176 6.78 -11.73 12.52
C LEU A 176 5.97 -11.67 11.22
N GLN A 177 6.32 -10.80 10.27
CA GLN A 177 5.69 -10.75 8.95
C GLN A 177 5.87 -12.05 8.17
N VAL A 178 7.07 -12.64 8.20
CA VAL A 178 7.33 -13.98 7.64
C VAL A 178 6.39 -14.99 8.28
N MET A 179 6.35 -15.06 9.62
CA MET A 179 5.49 -16.01 10.32
C MET A 179 4.01 -15.81 10.01
N LEU A 180 3.52 -14.56 10.03
CA LEU A 180 2.13 -14.24 9.65
C LEU A 180 1.81 -14.71 8.23
N GLY A 181 2.71 -14.45 7.28
CA GLY A 181 2.56 -14.88 5.89
C GLY A 181 2.54 -16.41 5.75
N LEU A 182 3.48 -17.11 6.41
CA LEU A 182 3.57 -18.57 6.39
C LEU A 182 2.32 -19.25 6.95
N PHE A 183 1.76 -18.72 8.06
CA PHE A 183 0.54 -19.24 8.66
C PHE A 183 -0.75 -18.88 7.91
N GLY A 184 -0.67 -18.14 6.81
CA GLY A 184 -1.88 -17.77 6.06
C GLY A 184 -2.69 -16.63 6.71
N GLY A 185 -2.18 -15.97 7.75
CA GLY A 185 -2.90 -14.94 8.50
C GLY A 185 -3.48 -13.82 7.65
N PRO A 186 -2.67 -13.17 6.78
CA PRO A 186 -3.15 -12.15 5.85
C PRO A 186 -4.20 -12.68 4.88
N GLY A 187 -4.03 -13.92 4.40
CA GLY A 187 -4.99 -14.55 3.50
C GLY A 187 -6.35 -14.81 4.15
N HIS A 188 -6.39 -15.05 5.46
CA HIS A 188 -7.64 -15.19 6.21
C HIS A 188 -8.28 -13.84 6.54
N LEU A 189 -7.48 -12.83 6.88
CA LEU A 189 -7.98 -11.52 7.29
C LEU A 189 -8.45 -10.67 6.10
N PHE A 190 -7.66 -10.64 5.00
CA PHE A 190 -7.87 -9.75 3.87
C PHE A 190 -9.26 -9.86 3.19
N PRO A 191 -9.86 -11.06 3.00
CA PRO A 191 -11.22 -11.18 2.46
C PRO A 191 -12.30 -10.50 3.31
N HIS A 192 -12.05 -10.29 4.60
CA HIS A 192 -12.96 -9.58 5.51
C HIS A 192 -12.75 -8.05 5.49
N CYS A 193 -11.71 -7.56 4.80
CA CYS A 193 -11.45 -6.14 4.62
C CYS A 193 -12.22 -5.62 3.41
N GLY A 194 -13.49 -5.26 3.62
CA GLY A 194 -14.31 -4.64 2.58
C GLY A 194 -13.89 -3.21 2.20
N PRO A 195 -14.59 -2.59 1.24
CA PRO A 195 -14.34 -1.21 0.81
C PRO A 195 -14.33 -0.20 1.96
N LEU A 196 -15.19 -0.41 2.97
CA LEU A 196 -15.31 0.45 4.16
C LEU A 196 -14.12 0.36 5.13
N VAL A 197 -13.23 -0.63 4.97
CA VAL A 197 -11.96 -0.74 5.71
C VAL A 197 -10.81 -0.17 4.88
N LEU A 198 -10.77 -0.54 3.60
CA LEU A 198 -9.69 -0.16 2.68
C LEU A 198 -9.73 1.32 2.34
N ALA A 199 -10.90 1.87 2.02
CA ALA A 199 -11.03 3.26 1.57
C ALA A 199 -10.61 4.29 2.65
N PRO A 200 -11.06 4.19 3.93
CA PRO A 200 -10.56 5.05 5.00
C PRO A 200 -9.05 4.94 5.21
N SER A 201 -8.51 3.72 5.12
CA SER A 201 -7.06 3.47 5.27
C SER A 201 -6.25 4.17 4.18
N LEU A 202 -6.73 4.15 2.93
CA LEU A 202 -6.10 4.85 1.80
C LEU A 202 -6.19 6.38 1.91
N VAL A 203 -7.35 6.88 2.35
CA VAL A 203 -7.53 8.32 2.62
C VAL A 203 -6.56 8.78 3.70
N VAL A 204 -6.44 8.03 4.79
CA VAL A 204 -5.52 8.34 5.89
C VAL A 204 -4.07 8.17 5.45
N ALA A 205 -3.73 7.17 4.63
CA ALA A 205 -2.39 7.02 4.07
C ALA A 205 -1.95 8.27 3.31
N GLY A 206 -2.80 8.78 2.41
CA GLY A 206 -2.52 10.01 1.67
C GLY A 206 -2.45 11.27 2.54
N LEU A 207 -3.34 11.41 3.54
CA LEU A 207 -3.36 12.56 4.45
C LEU A 207 -2.22 12.54 5.47
N SER A 208 -1.76 11.37 5.92
CA SER A 208 -0.80 11.25 7.01
C SER A 208 0.59 11.83 6.69
N ALA A 209 0.98 11.85 5.41
CA ALA A 209 2.28 12.33 4.94
C ALA A 209 2.36 13.86 4.73
N HIS A 210 1.30 14.62 5.06
CA HIS A 210 1.22 16.05 4.75
C HIS A 210 2.31 16.89 5.45
N ARG A 211 2.72 16.52 6.66
CA ARG A 211 3.71 17.27 7.45
C ARG A 211 5.10 17.15 6.82
N GLU A 212 5.47 15.94 6.42
CA GLU A 212 6.74 15.60 5.81
C GLU A 212 6.85 16.25 4.43
N VAL A 213 5.78 16.17 3.63
CA VAL A 213 5.68 16.87 2.34
C VAL A 213 5.82 18.39 2.53
N ALA A 214 5.12 18.97 3.51
CA ALA A 214 5.20 20.40 3.79
C ALA A 214 6.62 20.81 4.22
N LEU A 215 7.30 20.01 5.03
CA LEU A 215 8.66 20.27 5.47
C LEU A 215 9.64 20.35 4.28
N PHE A 216 9.57 19.41 3.33
CA PHE A 216 10.45 19.47 2.15
C PHE A 216 10.09 20.58 1.18
N CYS A 217 8.80 20.80 0.95
CA CYS A 217 8.33 21.90 0.12
C CYS A 217 8.72 23.28 0.71
N SER A 218 8.78 23.40 2.03
CA SER A 218 9.13 24.65 2.71
C SER A 218 10.58 25.08 2.51
N ALA A 219 11.49 24.16 2.15
CA ALA A 219 12.87 24.49 1.87
C ALA A 219 13.00 25.53 0.73
N HIS A 220 12.23 25.35 -0.36
CA HIS A 220 12.02 26.34 -1.41
C HIS A 220 10.67 26.12 -2.09
N TRP A 221 9.64 26.84 -1.61
CA TRP A 221 8.27 26.69 -2.09
C TRP A 221 8.10 26.96 -3.60
N GLY A 222 8.95 27.83 -4.19
CA GLY A 222 8.91 28.15 -5.62
C GLY A 222 9.37 26.99 -6.51
N LEU A 223 10.40 26.23 -6.11
CA LEU A 223 10.83 25.04 -6.84
C LEU A 223 9.83 23.90 -6.68
N ALA A 224 9.27 23.74 -5.47
CA ALA A 224 8.23 22.75 -5.21
C ALA A 224 6.96 23.03 -6.04
N SER A 225 6.49 24.29 -6.06
CA SER A 225 5.31 24.67 -6.83
C SER A 225 5.52 24.52 -8.35
N LEU A 226 6.70 24.89 -8.85
CA LEU A 226 7.08 24.67 -10.25
C LEU A 226 7.04 23.18 -10.61
N LEU A 227 7.59 22.32 -9.75
CA LEU A 227 7.57 20.88 -9.97
C LEU A 227 6.14 20.33 -9.99
N ILE A 228 5.32 20.69 -9.00
CA ILE A 228 3.92 20.25 -8.91
C ILE A 228 3.15 20.71 -10.15
N LEU A 229 3.31 21.96 -10.57
CA LEU A 229 2.68 22.50 -11.77
C LEU A 229 3.08 21.69 -13.00
N LEU A 230 4.38 21.41 -13.18
CA LEU A 230 4.90 20.68 -14.33
C LEU A 230 4.43 19.22 -14.34
N MET A 231 4.35 18.57 -13.17
CA MET A 231 3.75 17.23 -13.00
C MET A 231 2.28 17.21 -13.45
N VAL A 232 1.48 18.20 -13.01
CA VAL A 232 0.07 18.32 -13.39
C VAL A 232 -0.09 18.59 -14.89
N VAL A 233 0.74 19.48 -15.44
CA VAL A 233 0.75 19.78 -16.88
C VAL A 233 1.13 18.55 -17.71
N CYS A 234 2.18 17.83 -17.35
CA CYS A 234 2.60 16.62 -18.06
C CYS A 234 1.56 15.49 -17.97
N SER A 235 1.00 15.24 -16.78
CA SER A 235 0.04 14.15 -16.57
C SER A 235 -1.36 14.45 -17.11
N GLN A 236 -1.93 15.62 -16.78
CA GLN A 236 -3.34 15.95 -17.04
C GLN A 236 -3.55 16.71 -18.35
N HIS A 237 -2.74 17.75 -18.62
CA HIS A 237 -2.97 18.65 -19.75
C HIS A 237 -2.32 18.17 -21.05
N LEU A 238 -1.11 17.61 -20.97
CA LEU A 238 -0.36 17.08 -22.11
C LEU A 238 -0.57 15.57 -22.29
N GLY A 239 -1.18 14.89 -21.32
CA GLY A 239 -1.38 13.44 -21.37
C GLY A 239 -2.28 12.96 -22.52
N ALA A 240 -3.13 13.82 -23.08
CA ALA A 240 -3.96 13.53 -24.25
C ALA A 240 -3.27 13.90 -25.58
N ARG A 241 -2.17 14.66 -25.55
CA ARG A 241 -1.47 15.10 -26.77
C ARG A 241 -0.47 14.02 -27.19
N LEU A 242 -0.84 13.28 -28.22
CA LEU A 242 0.00 12.29 -28.88
C LEU A 242 1.13 13.04 -29.62
N LEU A 243 2.39 12.77 -29.28
CA LEU A 243 3.51 13.27 -30.08
C LEU A 243 3.46 12.61 -31.47
N PRO A 244 3.56 13.38 -32.57
CA PRO A 244 3.77 12.79 -33.89
C PRO A 244 5.14 12.11 -33.94
N PRO A 245 5.29 10.93 -34.57
CA PRO A 245 6.57 10.26 -34.66
C PRO A 245 7.59 11.12 -35.43
N HIS A 246 8.83 11.18 -34.93
CA HIS A 246 9.95 11.80 -35.64
C HIS A 246 10.15 11.11 -37.01
N PRO A 247 10.32 11.86 -38.13
CA PRO A 247 10.41 11.30 -39.47
C PRO A 247 11.82 10.77 -39.80
N TRP A 248 12.48 10.08 -38.87
CA TRP A 248 13.88 9.65 -39.03
C TRP A 248 14.07 8.15 -39.27
N ARG A 249 13.03 7.45 -39.77
CA ARG A 249 13.23 6.11 -40.33
C ARG A 249 12.41 5.94 -41.60
N ARG A 250 13.12 5.84 -42.73
CA ARG A 250 12.58 5.60 -44.06
C ARG A 250 12.00 4.19 -44.13
N ALA A 251 10.71 4.14 -44.46
CA ALA A 251 9.89 3.03 -44.96
C ALA A 251 10.44 1.59 -44.81
N SER A 252 9.77 0.80 -43.97
CA SER A 252 9.53 -0.62 -44.24
C SER A 252 8.06 -0.90 -43.94
N ASN A 253 7.30 -1.26 -44.96
CA ASN A 253 5.87 -1.60 -44.89
C ASN A 253 5.65 -2.78 -43.93
N SER A 254 4.57 -2.71 -43.14
CA SER A 254 4.14 -3.67 -42.10
C SER A 254 4.67 -3.44 -40.68
N SER A 255 4.33 -2.31 -40.08
CA SER A 255 4.17 -2.23 -38.62
C SER A 255 3.10 -1.20 -38.30
N THR A 256 2.03 -1.64 -37.65
CA THR A 256 1.02 -0.79 -37.04
C THR A 256 1.71 0.22 -36.12
N HIS A 257 1.74 1.49 -36.53
CA HIS A 257 2.36 2.58 -35.76
C HIS A 257 1.58 2.79 -34.46
N THR A 258 2.09 2.25 -33.35
CA THR A 258 1.53 2.46 -32.01
C THR A 258 2.00 3.81 -31.46
N HIS A 259 1.07 4.74 -31.24
CA HIS A 259 1.34 6.07 -30.70
C HIS A 259 1.51 6.03 -29.17
N ILE A 260 2.71 6.30 -28.64
CA ILE A 260 2.99 6.22 -27.19
C ILE A 260 2.81 7.60 -26.51
N PRO A 261 1.99 7.73 -25.44
CA PRO A 261 1.80 9.00 -24.73
C PRO A 261 2.97 9.31 -23.78
N VAL A 262 4.11 9.73 -24.34
CA VAL A 262 5.38 9.94 -23.61
C VAL A 262 5.25 10.89 -22.40
N PHE A 263 4.53 12.01 -22.54
CA PHE A 263 4.38 12.99 -21.45
C PHE A 263 3.60 12.46 -20.25
N ARG A 264 2.59 11.60 -20.47
CA ARG A 264 1.87 10.92 -19.39
C ARG A 264 2.75 9.87 -18.74
N LEU A 265 3.44 9.06 -19.56
CA LEU A 265 4.29 7.97 -19.11
C LEU A 265 5.57 8.42 -18.39
N LEU A 266 6.05 9.62 -18.64
CA LEU A 266 7.24 10.19 -17.98
C LEU A 266 6.87 11.43 -17.16
N SER A 267 5.64 11.46 -16.65
CA SER A 267 5.04 12.59 -15.95
C SER A 267 5.69 12.92 -14.60
N VAL A 268 6.59 12.08 -14.09
CA VAL A 268 7.44 12.40 -12.94
C VAL A 268 8.90 12.62 -13.35
N LEU A 269 9.42 11.81 -14.27
CA LEU A 269 10.82 11.90 -14.70
C LEU A 269 11.13 13.23 -15.41
N ILE A 270 10.27 13.67 -16.35
CA ILE A 270 10.48 14.92 -17.09
C ILE A 270 10.45 16.12 -16.14
N PRO A 271 9.42 16.30 -15.29
CA PRO A 271 9.40 17.43 -14.36
C PRO A 271 10.57 17.45 -13.39
N VAL A 272 10.95 16.30 -12.82
CA VAL A 272 12.09 16.20 -11.90
C VAL A 272 13.37 16.62 -12.61
N ALA A 273 13.64 16.11 -13.82
CA ALA A 273 14.82 16.49 -14.59
C ALA A 273 14.84 18.00 -14.90
N CYS A 274 13.71 18.57 -15.34
CA CYS A 274 13.62 20.01 -15.63
C CYS A 274 13.90 20.88 -14.40
N VAL A 275 13.25 20.59 -13.27
CA VAL A 275 13.42 21.39 -12.04
C VAL A 275 14.81 21.19 -11.44
N TRP A 276 15.38 20.00 -11.55
CA TRP A 276 16.76 19.73 -11.11
C TRP A 276 17.78 20.53 -11.91
N ILE A 277 17.64 20.60 -13.25
CA ILE A 277 18.48 21.44 -14.12
C ILE A 277 18.31 22.93 -13.78
N ILE A 278 17.07 23.40 -13.61
CA ILE A 278 16.79 24.80 -13.25
C ILE A 278 17.42 25.15 -11.90
N SER A 279 17.31 24.26 -10.91
CA SER A 279 17.94 24.44 -9.60
C SER A 279 19.46 24.52 -9.70
N ALA A 280 20.08 23.68 -10.54
CA ALA A 280 21.51 23.72 -10.80
C ALA A 280 21.95 25.04 -11.47
N LEU A 281 21.20 25.51 -12.48
CA LEU A 281 21.49 26.77 -13.19
C LEU A 281 21.35 28.01 -12.28
N LEU A 282 20.40 27.99 -11.34
CA LEU A 282 20.19 29.07 -10.39
C LEU A 282 21.15 29.02 -9.19
N GLY A 283 22.01 27.99 -9.09
CA GLY A 283 22.87 27.78 -7.92
C GLY A 283 22.11 27.48 -6.63
N LEU A 284 20.82 27.12 -6.72
CA LEU A 284 19.94 26.82 -5.59
C LEU A 284 20.02 25.35 -5.15
N SER A 285 21.15 24.70 -5.42
CA SER A 285 21.38 23.32 -4.98
C SER A 285 21.62 23.34 -3.47
N ILE A 286 20.53 23.42 -2.69
CA ILE A 286 20.55 23.13 -1.25
C ILE A 286 20.79 21.63 -1.11
N THR A 287 22.03 21.22 -1.31
CA THR A 287 22.45 19.88 -0.93
C THR A 287 22.55 19.84 0.59
N PRO A 288 22.02 18.82 1.27
CA PRO A 288 22.31 18.62 2.68
C PRO A 288 23.82 18.38 2.82
N TRP A 289 24.56 19.39 3.30
CA TRP A 289 26.02 19.41 3.40
C TRP A 289 26.58 18.23 4.22
N GLU A 290 25.75 17.62 5.08
CA GLU A 290 26.10 16.48 5.93
C GLU A 290 26.27 15.15 5.19
N LEU A 291 25.85 15.04 3.93
CA LEU A 291 26.01 13.83 3.10
C LEU A 291 27.24 13.87 2.17
N SER A 292 28.06 14.92 2.23
CA SER A 292 29.19 15.18 1.33
C SER A 292 30.53 14.56 1.79
N ALA A 293 30.52 13.45 2.51
CA ALA A 293 31.74 12.71 2.81
C ALA A 293 32.21 11.91 1.57
N GLU A 294 33.52 11.66 1.45
CA GLU A 294 34.03 10.78 0.40
C GLU A 294 33.53 9.34 0.61
N ALA A 295 32.70 8.85 -0.32
CA ALA A 295 32.17 7.50 -0.29
C ALA A 295 32.92 6.56 -1.28
N PRO A 296 32.94 5.24 -1.07
CA PRO A 296 33.47 4.31 -2.06
C PRO A 296 32.53 4.15 -3.26
N TRP A 297 33.10 3.88 -4.44
CA TRP A 297 32.32 3.55 -5.65
C TRP A 297 31.67 2.18 -5.59
N PHE A 298 32.32 1.22 -4.93
CA PHE A 298 31.78 -0.11 -4.71
C PHE A 298 31.92 -0.46 -3.22
N TRP A 299 30.81 -0.83 -2.60
CA TRP A 299 30.73 -1.27 -1.22
C TRP A 299 29.58 -2.26 -1.11
N LEU A 300 29.88 -3.46 -0.63
CA LEU A 300 28.88 -4.50 -0.44
C LEU A 300 28.34 -4.39 1.00
N PRO A 301 27.04 -4.07 1.19
CA PRO A 301 26.45 -4.06 2.52
C PRO A 301 26.55 -5.45 3.13
N HIS A 302 27.23 -5.59 4.26
CA HIS A 302 27.32 -6.86 4.96
C HIS A 302 26.62 -6.80 6.32
N PRO A 303 26.01 -7.92 6.77
CA PRO A 303 25.36 -7.95 8.07
C PRO A 303 26.39 -7.65 9.17
N ALA A 304 25.92 -6.97 10.22
CA ALA A 304 26.70 -6.63 11.41
C ALA A 304 27.92 -5.71 11.22
N GLU A 305 27.98 -4.97 10.10
CA GLU A 305 29.01 -3.92 9.88
C GLU A 305 28.93 -2.81 10.94
N TRP A 306 27.73 -2.51 11.43
CA TRP A 306 27.45 -1.44 12.40
C TRP A 306 26.97 -1.97 13.75
N ASP A 307 27.54 -3.10 14.17
CA ASP A 307 27.11 -3.94 15.29
C ASP A 307 25.87 -4.80 15.02
N TRP A 308 25.76 -5.91 15.76
CA TRP A 308 24.59 -6.77 15.70
C TRP A 308 23.35 -6.10 16.33
N PRO A 309 22.14 -6.31 15.74
CA PRO A 309 20.87 -5.89 16.31
C PRO A 309 20.73 -6.34 17.77
N LEU A 310 20.25 -5.43 18.63
CA LEU A 310 20.03 -5.70 20.05
C LEU A 310 18.56 -6.04 20.30
N LEU A 311 18.31 -7.25 20.80
CA LEU A 311 16.96 -7.72 21.13
C LEU A 311 16.67 -7.48 22.62
N THR A 312 15.93 -6.41 22.92
CA THR A 312 15.37 -6.15 24.25
C THR A 312 13.86 -6.38 24.27
N PRO A 313 13.23 -6.57 25.45
CA PRO A 313 11.77 -6.67 25.54
C PRO A 313 11.03 -5.47 24.93
N ARG A 314 11.60 -4.26 25.04
CA ARG A 314 11.07 -3.06 24.39
C ARG A 314 11.22 -3.11 22.87
N ALA A 315 12.35 -3.60 22.36
CA ALA A 315 12.56 -3.82 20.93
C ALA A 315 11.60 -4.88 20.37
N LEU A 316 11.30 -5.94 21.13
CA LEU A 316 10.27 -6.93 20.77
C LEU A 316 8.90 -6.27 20.64
N ALA A 317 8.50 -5.45 21.63
CA ALA A 317 7.25 -4.70 21.58
C ALA A 317 7.18 -3.71 20.40
N ALA A 318 8.23 -2.92 20.19
CA ALA A 318 8.30 -2.02 19.04
C ALA A 318 8.23 -2.80 17.72
N GLY A 319 8.97 -3.92 17.60
CA GLY A 319 8.97 -4.78 16.43
C GLY A 319 7.61 -5.41 16.14
N THR A 320 6.86 -5.82 17.17
CA THR A 320 5.48 -6.27 16.99
C THR A 320 4.56 -5.17 16.48
N SER A 321 4.71 -3.93 16.96
CA SER A 321 3.96 -2.79 16.45
C SER A 321 4.29 -2.48 14.99
N MET A 322 5.58 -2.48 14.65
CA MET A 322 6.06 -2.29 13.27
C MET A 322 5.48 -3.36 12.34
N ALA A 323 5.48 -4.62 12.77
CA ALA A 323 4.95 -5.73 11.96
C ALA A 323 3.47 -5.53 11.63
N LEU A 324 2.65 -5.21 12.63
CA LEU A 324 1.20 -5.02 12.45
C LEU A 324 0.88 -3.80 11.58
N ALA A 325 1.57 -2.68 11.82
CA ALA A 325 1.37 -1.46 11.06
C ALA A 325 1.79 -1.61 9.59
N ALA A 326 3.01 -2.12 9.35
CA ALA A 326 3.51 -2.36 8.00
C ALA A 326 2.68 -3.43 7.26
N SER A 327 2.22 -4.49 7.94
CA SER A 327 1.34 -5.49 7.32
C SER A 327 0.01 -4.89 6.86
N THR A 328 -0.60 -4.04 7.68
CA THR A 328 -1.86 -3.36 7.35
C THR A 328 -1.68 -2.41 6.16
N SER A 329 -0.61 -1.62 6.18
CA SER A 329 -0.23 -0.70 5.11
C SER A 329 -0.01 -1.45 3.78
N SER A 330 0.77 -2.53 3.81
CA SER A 330 1.09 -3.32 2.62
C SER A 330 -0.12 -4.03 2.02
N LEU A 331 -1.02 -4.60 2.83
CA LEU A 331 -2.28 -5.16 2.31
C LEU A 331 -3.15 -4.08 1.64
N GLY A 332 -3.18 -2.86 2.20
CA GLY A 332 -3.81 -1.71 1.56
C GLY A 332 -3.18 -1.38 0.20
N CYS A 333 -1.85 -1.41 0.11
CA CYS A 333 -1.12 -1.25 -1.16
C CYS A 333 -1.45 -2.36 -2.18
N TYR A 334 -1.64 -3.61 -1.74
CA TYR A 334 -1.97 -4.73 -2.64
C TYR A 334 -3.35 -4.51 -3.25
N ALA A 335 -4.33 -4.14 -2.41
CA ALA A 335 -5.68 -3.79 -2.85
C ALA A 335 -5.67 -2.59 -3.82
N LEU A 336 -4.97 -1.52 -3.46
CA LEU A 336 -4.84 -0.30 -4.27
C LEU A 336 -4.23 -0.60 -5.64
N CYS A 337 -3.15 -1.39 -5.67
CA CYS A 337 -2.48 -1.75 -6.92
C CYS A 337 -3.39 -2.58 -7.83
N GLY A 338 -4.11 -3.56 -7.27
CA GLY A 338 -5.11 -4.33 -8.01
C GLY A 338 -6.21 -3.44 -8.59
N GLN A 339 -6.78 -2.55 -7.77
CA GLN A 339 -7.81 -1.60 -8.19
C GLN A 339 -7.34 -0.68 -9.33
N LEU A 340 -6.15 -0.09 -9.22
CA LEU A 340 -5.60 0.82 -10.23
C LEU A 340 -5.24 0.12 -11.54
N LEU A 341 -4.89 -1.17 -11.47
CA LEU A 341 -4.59 -1.99 -12.63
C LEU A 341 -5.81 -2.73 -13.18
N HIS A 342 -6.99 -2.54 -12.57
CA HIS A 342 -8.22 -3.25 -12.90
C HIS A 342 -8.08 -4.77 -12.85
N LEU A 343 -7.30 -5.27 -11.89
CA LEU A 343 -7.12 -6.68 -11.60
C LEU A 343 -8.15 -7.11 -10.56
N PRO A 344 -8.54 -8.41 -10.52
CA PRO A 344 -9.36 -8.89 -9.41
C PRO A 344 -8.60 -8.70 -8.08
N SER A 345 -9.37 -8.61 -6.99
CA SER A 345 -8.82 -8.53 -5.64
C SER A 345 -7.80 -9.65 -5.40
N PRO A 346 -6.66 -9.34 -4.77
CA PRO A 346 -5.59 -10.30 -4.61
C PRO A 346 -6.07 -11.49 -3.78
N PRO A 347 -5.86 -12.74 -4.25
CA PRO A 347 -6.31 -13.91 -3.54
C PRO A 347 -5.52 -14.13 -2.24
N PRO A 348 -6.07 -14.88 -1.26
CA PRO A 348 -5.45 -15.12 0.04
C PRO A 348 -3.97 -15.54 0.00
N HIS A 349 -3.63 -16.47 -0.89
CA HIS A 349 -2.27 -16.99 -1.03
C HIS A 349 -1.29 -15.93 -1.54
N ALA A 350 -1.73 -15.00 -2.40
CA ALA A 350 -0.90 -13.92 -2.91
C ALA A 350 -0.60 -12.88 -1.82
N CYS A 351 -1.57 -12.59 -0.95
CA CYS A 351 -1.39 -11.72 0.21
C CYS A 351 -0.39 -12.31 1.22
N SER A 352 -0.58 -13.58 1.58
CA SER A 352 0.30 -14.30 2.51
C SER A 352 1.73 -14.43 2.00
N ARG A 353 1.89 -14.80 0.72
CA ARG A 353 3.21 -14.91 0.08
C ARG A 353 3.87 -13.55 -0.08
N GLY A 354 3.14 -12.53 -0.50
CA GLY A 354 3.63 -11.16 -0.58
C GLY A 354 4.17 -10.66 0.76
N LEU A 355 3.37 -10.78 1.82
CA LEU A 355 3.79 -10.32 3.14
C LEU A 355 5.00 -11.11 3.67
N SER A 356 5.08 -12.41 3.39
CA SER A 356 6.22 -13.23 3.83
C SER A 356 7.54 -12.77 3.20
N LEU A 357 7.55 -12.47 1.90
CA LEU A 357 8.77 -12.05 1.19
C LEU A 357 9.16 -10.61 1.52
N GLU A 358 8.16 -9.76 1.75
CA GLU A 358 8.37 -8.42 2.29
C GLU A 358 9.02 -8.48 3.68
N GLY A 359 8.57 -9.41 4.54
CA GLY A 359 9.18 -9.68 5.84
C GLY A 359 10.65 -10.12 5.74
N LEU A 360 11.01 -10.95 4.76
CA LEU A 360 12.42 -11.29 4.49
C LEU A 360 13.25 -10.05 4.10
N GLY A 361 12.68 -9.13 3.32
CA GLY A 361 13.29 -7.84 3.01
C GLY A 361 13.54 -7.00 4.26
N SER A 362 12.57 -6.96 5.18
CA SER A 362 12.69 -6.27 6.47
C SER A 362 13.73 -6.91 7.40
N VAL A 363 13.83 -8.25 7.44
CA VAL A 363 14.89 -8.95 8.17
C VAL A 363 16.26 -8.55 7.61
N LEU A 364 16.43 -8.57 6.28
CA LEU A 364 17.66 -8.15 5.63
C LEU A 364 17.99 -6.69 5.96
N ALA A 365 17.02 -5.78 5.88
CA ALA A 365 17.19 -4.37 6.22
C ALA A 365 17.70 -4.19 7.66
N GLY A 366 17.06 -4.85 8.63
CA GLY A 366 17.47 -4.80 10.03
C GLY A 366 18.87 -5.37 10.26
N LEU A 367 19.24 -6.48 9.63
CA LEU A 367 20.58 -7.09 9.72
C LEU A 367 21.69 -6.22 9.11
N LEU A 368 21.35 -5.44 8.07
CA LEU A 368 22.22 -4.43 7.47
C LEU A 368 22.26 -3.12 8.28
N GLY A 369 21.76 -3.11 9.52
CA GLY A 369 21.76 -1.95 10.41
C GLY A 369 20.77 -0.86 10.00
N SER A 370 19.85 -1.13 9.06
CA SER A 370 18.84 -0.15 8.68
C SER A 370 17.84 0.04 9.82
N PRO A 371 17.57 1.29 10.24
CA PRO A 371 16.57 1.60 11.25
C PRO A 371 15.13 1.47 10.70
N MET A 372 14.98 1.10 9.42
CA MET A 372 13.69 1.02 8.73
C MET A 372 13.58 -0.30 7.98
N GLY A 373 12.45 -0.99 8.15
CA GLY A 373 12.12 -2.16 7.35
C GLY A 373 11.59 -1.79 5.97
N THR A 374 11.33 -2.82 5.15
CA THR A 374 10.77 -2.65 3.81
C THR A 374 9.26 -2.89 3.84
N ALA A 375 8.48 -1.99 3.23
CA ALA A 375 7.05 -2.19 3.01
C ALA A 375 6.61 -1.65 1.64
N SER A 376 5.42 -2.05 1.20
CA SER A 376 4.92 -1.70 -0.12
C SER A 376 4.56 -0.22 -0.22
N SER A 377 5.07 0.45 -1.25
CA SER A 377 5.08 1.91 -1.34
C SER A 377 3.82 2.52 -1.96
N PHE A 378 3.01 3.21 -1.13
CA PHE A 378 1.86 4.00 -1.60
C PHE A 378 2.23 5.03 -2.68
N PRO A 379 3.27 5.88 -2.54
CA PRO A 379 3.68 6.82 -3.59
C PRO A 379 4.02 6.17 -4.94
N ASN A 380 4.68 5.00 -4.91
CA ASN A 380 5.00 4.27 -6.13
C ASN A 380 3.74 3.69 -6.80
N VAL A 381 2.80 3.15 -6.01
CA VAL A 381 1.51 2.71 -6.52
C VAL A 381 0.68 3.89 -7.04
N GLY A 382 0.71 5.05 -6.36
CA GLY A 382 0.08 6.28 -6.85
C GLY A 382 0.67 6.78 -8.17
N THR A 383 1.97 6.53 -8.40
CA THR A 383 2.61 6.81 -9.68
C THR A 383 2.02 5.94 -10.81
N VAL A 384 1.68 4.68 -10.55
CA VAL A 384 1.02 3.80 -11.53
C VAL A 384 -0.32 4.41 -12.01
N SER A 385 -1.06 5.07 -11.11
CA SER A 385 -2.29 5.78 -11.45
C SER A 385 -2.04 7.02 -12.36
N LEU A 386 -0.97 7.78 -12.11
CA LEU A 386 -0.57 8.89 -13.01
C LEU A 386 -0.18 8.39 -14.41
N LEU A 387 0.52 7.25 -14.44
CA LEU A 387 1.01 6.63 -15.67
C LEU A 387 -0.09 5.91 -16.46
N GLN A 388 -1.15 5.46 -15.78
CA GLN A 388 -2.19 4.57 -16.32
C GLN A 388 -1.60 3.28 -16.92
N ALA A 389 -0.44 2.85 -16.40
CA ALA A 389 0.30 1.69 -16.86
C ALA A 389 1.12 1.09 -15.72
N GLY A 390 0.96 -0.21 -15.47
CA GLY A 390 1.80 -1.00 -14.57
C GLY A 390 2.39 -2.19 -15.29
N SER A 391 3.65 -2.52 -14.98
CA SER A 391 4.33 -3.66 -15.59
C SER A 391 5.27 -4.34 -14.60
N ARG A 392 5.15 -5.66 -14.48
CA ARG A 392 6.07 -6.49 -13.67
C ARG A 392 7.53 -6.35 -14.12
N ARG A 393 7.76 -6.20 -15.43
CA ARG A 393 9.11 -5.99 -15.99
C ARG A 393 9.74 -4.71 -15.43
N VAL A 394 8.96 -3.63 -15.34
CA VAL A 394 9.44 -2.37 -14.77
C VAL A 394 9.79 -2.56 -13.30
N ALA A 395 8.94 -3.24 -12.52
CA ALA A 395 9.22 -3.50 -11.11
C ALA A 395 10.47 -4.39 -10.90
N HIS A 396 10.72 -5.39 -11.75
CA HIS A 396 11.97 -6.18 -11.73
C HIS A 396 13.19 -5.29 -12.02
N LEU A 397 13.10 -4.39 -13.00
CA LEU A 397 14.16 -3.44 -13.32
C LEU A 397 14.41 -2.48 -12.16
N VAL A 398 13.37 -2.01 -11.47
CA VAL A 398 13.50 -1.20 -10.25
C VAL A 398 14.27 -1.98 -9.19
N GLY A 399 13.87 -3.23 -8.89
CA GLY A 399 14.57 -4.07 -7.92
C GLY A 399 16.06 -4.25 -8.25
N LEU A 400 16.39 -4.56 -9.51
CA LEU A 400 17.77 -4.72 -9.97
C LEU A 400 18.57 -3.42 -9.85
N LEU A 401 18.00 -2.29 -10.30
CA LEU A 401 18.67 -0.99 -10.22
C LEU A 401 18.86 -0.54 -8.77
N CYS A 402 17.91 -0.79 -7.88
CA CYS A 402 18.05 -0.54 -6.44
C CYS A 402 19.17 -1.35 -5.81
N VAL A 403 19.34 -2.63 -6.18
CA VAL A 403 20.49 -3.43 -5.76
C VAL A 403 21.79 -2.80 -6.25
N VAL A 404 21.88 -2.43 -7.53
CA VAL A 404 23.08 -1.79 -8.10
C VAL A 404 23.41 -0.46 -7.41
N LEU A 405 22.40 0.38 -7.15
CA LEU A 405 22.57 1.63 -6.42
C LEU A 405 23.01 1.38 -4.98
N GLY A 406 22.45 0.37 -4.31
CA GLY A 406 22.82 -0.02 -2.95
C GLY A 406 24.24 -0.57 -2.81
N LEU A 407 24.84 -1.06 -3.90
CA LEU A 407 26.26 -1.45 -3.96
C LEU A 407 27.21 -0.26 -4.16
N SER A 408 26.69 0.95 -4.39
CA SER A 408 27.49 2.14 -4.67
C SER A 408 27.02 3.36 -3.87
N PRO A 409 27.55 3.56 -2.65
CA PRO A 409 27.28 4.75 -1.85
C PRO A 409 27.55 6.08 -2.59
N ARG A 410 28.50 6.10 -3.54
CA ARG A 410 28.72 7.25 -4.45
C ARG A 410 27.54 7.55 -5.37
N LEU A 411 26.90 6.53 -5.95
CA LEU A 411 25.71 6.74 -6.78
C LEU A 411 24.53 7.22 -5.92
N VAL A 412 24.41 6.71 -4.70
CA VAL A 412 23.39 7.18 -3.74
C VAL A 412 23.64 8.63 -3.36
N GLN A 413 24.90 9.01 -3.12
CA GLN A 413 25.29 10.41 -2.88
C GLN A 413 24.87 11.32 -4.06
N LEU A 414 25.02 10.87 -5.31
CA LEU A 414 24.55 11.61 -6.48
C LEU A 414 23.02 11.82 -6.44
N ILE A 415 22.24 10.80 -6.06
CA ILE A 415 20.78 10.93 -5.91
C ILE A 415 20.41 11.94 -4.82
N THR A 416 21.19 12.03 -3.74
CA THR A 416 20.97 13.04 -2.68
C THR A 416 21.28 14.48 -3.09
N THR A 417 21.88 14.71 -4.27
CA THR A 417 22.05 16.06 -4.81
C THR A 417 20.75 16.66 -5.35
N ILE A 418 19.71 15.83 -5.53
CA ILE A 418 18.38 16.30 -5.90
C ILE A 418 17.84 17.18 -4.76
N PRO A 419 17.39 18.42 -5.04
CA PRO A 419 16.92 19.33 -4.01
C PRO A 419 15.73 18.76 -3.21
N LEU A 420 15.71 18.97 -1.90
CA LEU A 420 14.58 18.58 -1.03
C LEU A 420 13.19 19.02 -1.55
N PRO A 421 12.99 20.25 -2.07
CA PRO A 421 11.71 20.67 -2.64
C PRO A 421 11.21 19.77 -3.77
N VAL A 422 12.12 19.14 -4.52
CA VAL A 422 11.77 18.22 -5.60
C VAL A 422 11.17 16.94 -5.02
N PHE A 423 11.81 16.37 -3.98
CA PHE A 423 11.27 15.22 -3.27
C PHE A 423 9.90 15.51 -2.65
N GLY A 424 9.74 16.70 -2.04
CA GLY A 424 8.46 17.15 -1.50
C GLY A 424 7.35 17.21 -2.55
N GLY A 425 7.62 17.81 -3.72
CA GLY A 425 6.64 17.90 -4.80
C GLY A 425 6.25 16.55 -5.39
N VAL A 426 7.20 15.62 -5.58
CA VAL A 426 6.90 14.25 -6.04
C VAL A 426 6.02 13.51 -5.03
N LEU A 427 6.39 13.54 -3.75
CA LEU A 427 5.61 12.90 -2.68
C LEU A 427 4.21 13.52 -2.55
N GLY A 428 4.11 14.84 -2.62
CA GLY A 428 2.83 15.55 -2.53
C GLY A 428 1.85 15.13 -3.61
N VAL A 429 2.28 15.10 -4.88
CA VAL A 429 1.38 14.71 -6.00
C VAL A 429 1.01 13.23 -5.91
N THR A 430 1.98 12.34 -5.66
CA THR A 430 1.72 10.90 -5.60
C THR A 430 0.81 10.53 -4.42
N GLN A 431 0.99 11.14 -3.26
CA GLN A 431 0.09 10.94 -2.10
C GLN A 431 -1.31 11.53 -2.32
N ALA A 432 -1.43 12.67 -3.02
CA ALA A 432 -2.73 13.21 -3.40
C ALA A 432 -3.52 12.25 -4.31
N VAL A 433 -2.82 11.54 -5.20
CA VAL A 433 -3.44 10.50 -6.03
C VAL A 433 -3.90 9.31 -5.19
N VAL A 434 -3.09 8.83 -4.25
CA VAL A 434 -3.48 7.75 -3.30
C VAL A 434 -4.72 8.15 -2.50
N LEU A 435 -4.74 9.36 -1.95
CA LEU A 435 -5.90 9.95 -1.26
C LEU A 435 -7.14 9.93 -2.15
N SER A 436 -7.02 10.38 -3.40
CA SER A 436 -8.14 10.40 -4.35
C SER A 436 -8.64 8.99 -4.71
N THR A 437 -7.77 8.00 -4.80
CA THR A 437 -8.20 6.61 -5.03
C THR A 437 -8.93 6.03 -3.82
N GLY A 438 -8.55 6.44 -2.60
CA GLY A 438 -9.31 6.18 -1.39
C GLY A 438 -10.74 6.70 -1.49
N PHE A 439 -10.92 7.97 -1.90
CA PHE A 439 -12.27 8.52 -2.13
C PHE A 439 -13.05 7.77 -3.20
N SER A 440 -12.41 7.42 -4.32
CA SER A 440 -13.05 6.65 -5.39
C SER A 440 -13.50 5.26 -4.93
N SER A 441 -12.83 4.66 -3.94
CA SER A 441 -13.16 3.34 -3.42
C SER A 441 -14.48 3.32 -2.64
N PHE A 442 -14.96 4.47 -2.15
CA PHE A 442 -16.27 4.56 -1.50
C PHE A 442 -17.43 4.29 -2.46
N HIS A 443 -17.25 4.46 -3.78
CA HIS A 443 -18.28 4.11 -4.77
C HIS A 443 -18.61 2.61 -4.81
N LEU A 444 -17.77 1.76 -4.22
CA LEU A 444 -18.02 0.33 -4.12
C LEU A 444 -19.03 -0.01 -3.02
N ALA A 445 -19.34 0.92 -2.10
CA ALA A 445 -20.27 0.74 -1.00
C ALA A 445 -21.40 1.78 -1.05
N ASP A 446 -22.49 1.53 -0.33
CA ASP A 446 -23.60 2.48 -0.23
C ASP A 446 -23.26 3.61 0.76
N ILE A 447 -22.66 4.70 0.27
CA ILE A 447 -22.23 5.82 1.12
C ILE A 447 -23.40 6.72 1.57
N ASP A 448 -24.63 6.48 1.09
CA ASP A 448 -25.81 7.22 1.54
C ASP A 448 -26.37 6.64 2.85
N SER A 449 -25.96 5.42 3.22
CA SER A 449 -26.34 4.82 4.50
C SER A 449 -25.67 5.53 5.69
N GLY A 450 -26.47 5.90 6.69
CA GLY A 450 -25.98 6.49 7.94
C GLY A 450 -24.96 5.60 8.69
N ARG A 451 -25.08 4.27 8.55
CA ARG A 451 -24.07 3.31 9.05
C ARG A 451 -22.71 3.59 8.43
N ASN A 452 -22.65 3.59 7.11
CA ASN A 452 -21.40 3.69 6.36
C ASN A 452 -20.77 5.07 6.51
N VAL A 453 -21.59 6.14 6.48
CA VAL A 453 -21.14 7.50 6.77
C VAL A 453 -20.46 7.58 8.14
N PHE A 454 -21.05 6.97 9.18
CA PHE A 454 -20.46 6.93 10.51
C PHE A 454 -19.14 6.15 10.53
N ILE A 455 -19.10 4.94 9.97
CA ILE A 455 -17.90 4.09 9.93
C ILE A 455 -16.74 4.83 9.27
N VAL A 456 -16.97 5.41 8.09
CA VAL A 456 -15.95 6.13 7.32
C VAL A 456 -15.48 7.37 8.07
N GLY A 457 -16.42 8.24 8.48
CA GLY A 457 -16.10 9.50 9.13
C GLY A 457 -15.37 9.32 10.45
N PHE A 458 -15.85 8.39 11.30
CA PHE A 458 -15.24 8.11 12.59
C PHE A 458 -13.84 7.51 12.43
N SER A 459 -13.67 6.54 11.53
CA SER A 459 -12.37 5.89 11.32
C SER A 459 -11.31 6.88 10.84
N ILE A 460 -11.62 7.72 9.84
CA ILE A 460 -10.68 8.74 9.33
C ILE A 460 -10.36 9.76 10.42
N PHE A 461 -11.37 10.30 11.09
CA PHE A 461 -11.19 11.34 12.09
C PHE A 461 -10.33 10.86 13.27
N MET A 462 -10.64 9.69 13.84
CA MET A 462 -9.88 9.12 14.95
C MET A 462 -8.46 8.72 14.54
N ALA A 463 -8.28 8.20 13.32
CA ALA A 463 -6.97 7.83 12.78
C ALA A 463 -6.03 9.02 12.61
N LEU A 464 -6.56 10.24 12.42
CA LEU A 464 -5.78 11.47 12.37
C LEU A 464 -5.64 12.14 13.74
N LEU A 465 -6.70 12.09 14.56
CA LEU A 465 -6.75 12.73 15.86
C LEU A 465 -5.81 12.06 16.87
N LEU A 466 -5.88 10.73 16.99
CA LEU A 466 -5.20 10.02 18.07
C LEU A 466 -3.66 10.08 17.94
N PRO A 467 -3.06 9.85 16.75
CA PRO A 467 -1.63 10.06 16.57
C PRO A 467 -1.18 11.49 16.86
N ARG A 468 -2.00 12.49 16.48
CA ARG A 468 -1.71 13.89 16.78
C ARG A 468 -1.73 14.17 18.28
N TRP A 469 -2.72 13.65 18.99
CA TRP A 469 -2.84 13.77 20.44
C TRP A 469 -1.64 13.15 21.16
N PHE A 470 -1.20 11.93 20.79
CA PHE A 470 -0.02 11.28 21.39
C PHE A 470 1.32 11.97 21.08
N ARG A 471 1.39 12.75 20.00
CA ARG A 471 2.56 13.59 19.67
C ARG A 471 2.57 14.90 20.47
N GLU A 472 1.41 15.54 20.66
CA GLU A 472 1.30 16.83 21.34
C GLU A 472 1.22 16.69 22.87
N ALA A 473 0.57 15.65 23.37
CA ALA A 473 0.45 15.36 24.79
C ALA A 473 1.48 14.30 25.20
N PRO A 474 2.51 14.64 26.00
CA PRO A 474 3.50 13.68 26.51
C PRO A 474 2.90 12.84 27.65
N VAL A 475 1.69 12.29 27.47
CA VAL A 475 1.11 11.37 28.44
C VAL A 475 1.93 10.08 28.36
N LEU A 476 2.67 9.78 29.42
CA LEU A 476 3.21 8.45 29.60
C LEU A 476 2.02 7.52 29.88
N LEU A 477 1.71 6.64 28.92
CA LEU A 477 1.04 5.40 29.27
C LEU A 477 1.95 4.71 30.29
N SER A 478 1.47 4.59 31.52
CA SER A 478 2.21 4.01 32.64
C SER A 478 1.40 2.83 33.16
N THR A 479 1.35 1.76 32.37
CA THR A 479 0.75 0.49 32.79
C THR A 479 1.59 -0.23 33.84
N GLY A 480 2.81 0.25 34.10
CA GLY A 480 3.82 -0.40 34.96
C GLY A 480 4.67 -1.42 34.20
N TRP A 481 4.34 -1.72 32.94
CA TRP A 481 5.04 -2.66 32.08
C TRP A 481 5.60 -1.95 30.85
N SER A 482 6.88 -1.58 30.92
CA SER A 482 7.50 -0.75 29.89
C SER A 482 7.39 -1.29 28.45
N PRO A 483 7.52 -2.61 28.17
CA PRO A 483 7.28 -3.13 26.83
C PRO A 483 5.83 -2.93 26.35
N LEU A 484 4.85 -3.08 27.24
CA LEU A 484 3.44 -2.86 26.92
C LEU A 484 3.16 -1.40 26.60
N ASP A 485 3.76 -0.47 27.36
CA ASP A 485 3.63 0.97 27.10
C ASP A 485 4.20 1.34 25.72
N VAL A 486 5.34 0.75 25.32
CA VAL A 486 5.93 0.93 23.98
C VAL A 486 5.00 0.36 22.91
N LEU A 487 4.48 -0.85 23.10
CA LEU A 487 3.56 -1.49 22.15
C LEU A 487 2.31 -0.64 21.91
N LEU A 488 1.60 -0.28 22.98
CA LEU A 488 0.35 0.47 22.90
C LEU A 488 0.58 1.86 22.33
N ARG A 489 1.59 2.58 22.82
CA ARG A 489 1.88 3.93 22.31
C ARG A 489 2.27 3.91 20.84
N SER A 490 3.02 2.90 20.40
CA SER A 490 3.42 2.76 19.00
C SER A 490 2.20 2.53 18.11
N LEU A 491 1.33 1.55 18.44
CA LEU A 491 0.13 1.24 17.64
C LEU A 491 -0.87 2.40 17.59
N LEU A 492 -1.07 3.12 18.70
CA LEU A 492 -2.00 4.25 18.74
C LEU A 492 -1.47 5.51 18.03
N THR A 493 -0.17 5.54 17.74
CA THR A 493 0.46 6.63 16.97
C THR A 493 0.52 6.31 15.46
N GLU A 494 0.10 5.11 15.05
CA GLU A 494 0.09 4.68 13.64
C GLU A 494 -1.24 5.01 12.95
N PRO A 495 -1.29 6.00 12.04
CA PRO A 495 -2.53 6.48 11.47
C PRO A 495 -3.18 5.44 10.54
N ILE A 496 -2.41 4.78 9.67
CA ILE A 496 -2.93 3.80 8.70
C ILE A 496 -3.43 2.56 9.42
N PHE A 497 -2.67 2.07 10.41
CA PHE A 497 -3.09 0.95 11.25
C PHE A 497 -4.40 1.28 11.99
N LEU A 498 -4.50 2.47 12.58
CA LEU A 498 -5.70 2.88 13.33
C LEU A 498 -6.92 3.02 12.42
N ALA A 499 -6.76 3.57 11.21
CA ALA A 499 -7.83 3.63 10.22
C ALA A 499 -8.33 2.24 9.82
N GLY A 500 -7.41 1.31 9.54
CA GLY A 500 -7.74 -0.06 9.20
C GLY A 500 -8.39 -0.82 10.35
N LEU A 501 -7.86 -0.68 11.58
CA LEU A 501 -8.39 -1.34 12.77
C LEU A 501 -9.80 -0.84 13.10
N LEU A 502 -10.01 0.48 13.16
CA LEU A 502 -11.32 1.05 13.47
C LEU A 502 -12.34 0.74 12.38
N GLY A 503 -11.94 0.87 11.11
CA GLY A 503 -12.77 0.49 9.97
C GLY A 503 -13.18 -0.97 10.06
N PHE A 504 -12.22 -1.87 10.28
CA PHE A 504 -12.48 -3.31 10.41
C PHE A 504 -13.41 -3.65 11.57
N LEU A 505 -13.16 -3.10 12.76
CA LEU A 505 -13.98 -3.37 13.94
C LEU A 505 -15.40 -2.86 13.73
N LEU A 506 -15.58 -1.62 13.28
CA LEU A 506 -16.91 -1.03 13.10
C LEU A 506 -17.67 -1.72 11.96
N GLU A 507 -16.99 -2.08 10.88
CA GLU A 507 -17.58 -2.79 9.75
C GLU A 507 -18.14 -4.16 10.16
N ASN A 508 -17.42 -4.89 11.00
CA ASN A 508 -17.82 -6.23 11.45
C ASN A 508 -18.80 -6.21 12.64
N THR A 509 -18.78 -5.18 13.47
CA THR A 509 -19.64 -5.09 14.67
C THR A 509 -20.98 -4.39 14.41
N ILE A 510 -21.04 -3.43 13.49
CA ILE A 510 -22.29 -2.71 13.18
C ILE A 510 -23.11 -3.51 12.15
N PRO A 511 -24.38 -3.85 12.44
CA PRO A 511 -25.22 -4.62 11.54
C PRO A 511 -25.44 -3.87 10.21
N GLY A 512 -25.42 -4.59 9.09
CA GLY A 512 -25.59 -4.03 7.74
C GLY A 512 -25.56 -5.14 6.69
N THR A 513 -26.17 -4.91 5.52
CA THR A 513 -26.31 -5.94 4.46
C THR A 513 -25.04 -6.06 3.60
N GLN A 514 -24.75 -7.23 3.01
CA GLN A 514 -23.57 -7.41 2.14
C GLN A 514 -23.51 -6.42 0.97
N LEU A 515 -24.66 -6.01 0.43
CA LEU A 515 -24.73 -5.01 -0.64
C LEU A 515 -24.37 -3.60 -0.13
N GLU A 516 -24.94 -3.20 1.01
CA GLU A 516 -24.62 -1.92 1.66
C GLU A 516 -23.12 -1.80 1.97
N ARG A 517 -22.48 -2.91 2.35
CA ARG A 517 -21.04 -2.98 2.63
C ARG A 517 -20.15 -2.95 1.39
N GLY A 518 -20.71 -3.19 0.21
CA GLY A 518 -19.94 -3.36 -1.04
C GLY A 518 -19.25 -4.71 -1.17
N LEU A 519 -19.73 -5.74 -0.47
CA LEU A 519 -19.17 -7.10 -0.43
C LEU A 519 -19.97 -8.12 -1.29
N GLY A 520 -21.16 -7.75 -1.76
CA GLY A 520 -22.04 -8.60 -2.58
C GLY A 520 -21.90 -8.41 -4.10
N GLN A 521 -21.23 -7.35 -4.55
CA GLN A 521 -20.91 -7.14 -5.96
C GLN A 521 -19.46 -7.59 -6.19
N GLY A 522 -19.27 -8.73 -6.85
CA GLY A 522 -18.04 -8.91 -7.60
C GLY A 522 -17.91 -7.67 -8.50
N LEU A 523 -16.81 -6.92 -8.34
CA LEU A 523 -16.49 -5.65 -9.00
C LEU A 523 -17.46 -5.33 -10.16
N PRO A 524 -18.42 -4.39 -10.03
CA PRO A 524 -19.28 -4.09 -11.16
C PRO A 524 -18.39 -3.56 -12.28
N SER A 525 -18.19 -4.39 -13.31
CA SER A 525 -17.78 -3.90 -14.61
C SER A 525 -18.88 -2.90 -14.98
N SER A 526 -18.51 -1.68 -15.36
CA SER A 526 -19.45 -0.63 -15.79
C SER A 526 -20.18 -0.99 -17.10
N PHE A 527 -20.33 -2.28 -17.43
CA PHE A 527 -20.83 -2.81 -18.68
C PHE A 527 -21.61 -4.14 -18.53
N THR A 528 -22.62 -4.18 -17.65
CA THR A 528 -23.66 -5.24 -17.64
C THR A 528 -24.65 -5.15 -18.82
N ALA A 529 -24.21 -4.64 -19.97
CA ALA A 529 -24.88 -4.83 -21.26
C ALA A 529 -24.04 -5.65 -22.26
N GLN A 530 -22.80 -6.03 -21.90
CA GLN A 530 -21.90 -6.80 -22.77
C GLN A 530 -21.29 -8.02 -22.08
N GLU A 531 -21.91 -8.50 -21.00
CA GLU A 531 -21.42 -9.69 -20.27
C GLU A 531 -22.16 -10.99 -20.62
N VAL A 532 -23.20 -10.92 -21.45
CA VAL A 532 -23.90 -12.12 -21.96
C VAL A 532 -23.13 -12.79 -23.13
N ARG A 533 -21.92 -12.32 -23.49
CA ARG A 533 -21.18 -12.84 -24.66
C ARG A 533 -19.67 -12.94 -24.46
N MET A 534 -19.20 -13.35 -23.29
CA MET A 534 -17.79 -13.73 -23.10
C MET A 534 -17.67 -15.22 -22.73
N PRO A 535 -16.90 -16.02 -23.50
CA PRO A 535 -16.70 -17.45 -23.22
C PRO A 535 -15.85 -17.66 -21.96
N GLN A 536 -16.13 -18.74 -21.21
CA GLN A 536 -15.53 -19.16 -19.94
C GLN A 536 -13.98 -19.06 -19.88
N LYS A 537 -13.30 -19.18 -21.03
CA LYS A 537 -11.84 -19.04 -21.22
C LYS A 537 -11.28 -17.64 -20.87
N SER A 538 -12.11 -16.60 -20.77
CA SER A 538 -11.67 -15.26 -20.34
C SER A 538 -11.66 -15.07 -18.81
N ARG A 539 -12.31 -15.95 -18.05
CA ARG A 539 -12.35 -15.92 -16.59
C ARG A 539 -11.10 -16.52 -15.95
N GLU A 540 -10.35 -17.34 -16.69
CA GLU A 540 -9.09 -17.99 -16.28
C GLU A 540 -7.87 -17.05 -16.35
N LYS A 541 -7.85 -16.09 -17.29
CA LYS A 541 -6.73 -15.13 -17.46
C LYS A 541 -6.38 -14.27 -16.23
N PRO A 542 -7.33 -13.72 -15.46
CA PRO A 542 -7.02 -12.87 -14.32
C PRO A 542 -6.53 -13.64 -13.08
N ALA A 543 -6.85 -14.94 -12.94
CA ALA A 543 -6.28 -15.79 -11.89
C ALA A 543 -4.79 -16.10 -12.15
N GLN A 544 -4.41 -16.19 -13.43
CA GLN A 544 -3.06 -16.50 -13.88
C GLN A 544 -2.02 -15.40 -13.56
N GLU A 545 -2.45 -14.17 -13.25
CA GLU A 545 -1.53 -13.08 -12.93
C GLU A 545 -0.84 -13.25 -11.57
N TYR A 546 -1.51 -13.89 -10.62
CA TYR A 546 -1.02 -14.14 -9.26
C TYR A 546 -0.34 -15.50 -9.08
N GLU A 547 -0.45 -16.40 -10.05
CA GLU A 547 0.17 -17.73 -10.03
C GLU A 547 1.70 -17.67 -10.07
N LEU A 548 2.38 -18.63 -9.44
CA LEU A 548 3.85 -18.74 -9.47
C LEU A 548 4.39 -19.04 -10.87
N PRO A 549 5.68 -18.76 -11.17
CA PRO A 549 6.26 -19.20 -12.44
C PRO A 549 6.36 -20.72 -12.49
N PHE A 550 6.14 -21.32 -13.67
CA PHE A 550 6.04 -22.76 -13.88
C PHE A 550 7.18 -23.59 -13.26
N SER A 551 8.42 -23.07 -13.32
CA SER A 551 9.59 -23.73 -12.71
C SER A 551 9.48 -23.90 -11.19
N ILE A 552 8.79 -22.99 -10.49
CA ILE A 552 8.60 -23.04 -9.04
C ILE A 552 7.35 -23.86 -8.69
N GLN A 553 6.31 -23.83 -9.54
CA GLN A 553 5.12 -24.67 -9.37
C GLN A 553 5.49 -26.16 -9.29
N ASN A 554 6.46 -26.61 -10.09
CA ASN A 554 6.96 -27.99 -10.07
C ASN A 554 7.72 -28.36 -8.78
N LEU A 555 8.19 -27.38 -8.00
CA LEU A 555 8.85 -27.56 -6.71
C LEU A 555 7.89 -27.47 -5.52
N CYS A 556 6.71 -26.86 -5.70
CA CYS A 556 5.68 -26.76 -4.67
C CYS A 556 5.26 -28.11 -4.02
N PRO A 557 5.17 -29.26 -4.72
CA PRO A 557 4.86 -30.54 -4.06
C PRO A 557 5.97 -31.05 -3.12
N CYS A 558 7.19 -30.52 -3.21
CA CYS A 558 8.31 -30.87 -2.32
C CYS A 558 8.38 -30.00 -1.06
N ILE A 559 7.48 -29.03 -0.91
CA ILE A 559 7.48 -28.08 0.21
C ILE A 559 6.74 -28.69 1.41
N PRO A 560 7.32 -28.65 2.63
CA PRO A 560 6.69 -29.23 3.81
C PRO A 560 5.36 -28.55 4.14
N HIS A 561 4.42 -29.32 4.69
CA HIS A 561 3.03 -28.92 4.98
C HIS A 561 2.81 -27.52 5.61
N PRO A 562 3.64 -27.01 6.56
CA PRO A 562 3.47 -25.67 7.12
C PRO A 562 3.80 -24.52 6.15
N LEU A 563 4.51 -24.78 5.04
CA LEU A 563 4.89 -23.78 4.04
C LEU A 563 3.97 -23.79 2.81
N ARG A 564 2.93 -24.65 2.80
CA ARG A 564 2.02 -24.86 1.67
C ARG A 564 1.17 -23.62 1.34
N CYS A 565 0.97 -22.71 2.30
CA CYS A 565 0.33 -21.41 2.07
C CYS A 565 1.08 -20.51 1.06
N LEU A 566 2.38 -20.73 0.85
CA LEU A 566 3.18 -20.03 -0.16
C LEU A 566 3.01 -20.62 -1.58
N CYS A 567 2.46 -21.83 -1.67
CA CYS A 567 2.45 -22.67 -2.87
C CYS A 567 1.16 -23.52 -2.88
N PRO A 568 -0.02 -22.92 -3.15
CA PRO A 568 -1.21 -23.73 -3.34
C PRO A 568 -1.02 -24.63 -4.56
N LEU A 569 -1.25 -25.94 -4.40
CA LEU A 569 -1.32 -26.85 -5.55
C LEU A 569 -2.55 -26.46 -6.40
N PRO A 570 -2.51 -26.63 -7.73
CA PRO A 570 -3.73 -26.55 -8.53
C PRO A 570 -4.74 -27.54 -7.95
N GLU A 571 -5.97 -27.09 -7.66
CA GLU A 571 -7.06 -28.03 -7.49
C GLU A 571 -7.28 -28.69 -8.85
N ASP A 572 -7.11 -30.01 -8.93
CA ASP A 572 -7.54 -30.77 -10.10
C ASP A 572 -9.04 -30.52 -10.28
N SER A 573 -9.40 -29.81 -11.33
CA SER A 573 -10.78 -29.80 -11.83
C SER A 573 -11.07 -31.20 -12.36
N GLY A 574 -11.39 -32.13 -11.47
CA GLY A 574 -11.84 -33.47 -11.81
C GLY A 574 -13.16 -33.36 -12.58
N ASN A 575 -13.12 -33.76 -13.84
CA ASN A 575 -14.26 -34.10 -14.67
C ASN A 575 -15.27 -34.95 -13.86
N GLU A 576 -16.42 -34.40 -13.51
CA GLU A 576 -17.64 -35.22 -13.53
C GLU A 576 -18.04 -35.37 -15.00
N GLU A 577 -17.35 -36.28 -15.69
CA GLU A 577 -17.84 -36.84 -16.94
C GLU A 577 -19.09 -37.65 -16.61
N GLY A 578 -20.24 -37.10 -17.00
CA GLY A 578 -21.50 -37.83 -17.02
C GLY A 578 -21.34 -39.10 -17.85
N VAL A 579 -21.67 -40.24 -17.24
CA VAL A 579 -21.96 -41.48 -17.95
C VAL A 579 -23.49 -41.57 -18.11
N PRO A 580 -24.00 -41.75 -19.34
CA PRO A 580 -25.44 -41.76 -19.61
C PRO A 580 -26.01 -43.18 -19.50
N SER A 581 -27.19 -43.32 -18.89
CA SER A 581 -28.08 -44.46 -19.16
C SER A 581 -29.52 -44.15 -18.73
N GLU A 582 -30.35 -43.76 -19.69
CA GLU A 582 -31.77 -44.12 -19.71
C GLU A 582 -31.91 -45.48 -20.45
N PRO A 583 -33.10 -46.08 -20.55
CA PRO A 583 -34.12 -46.37 -19.53
C PRO A 583 -34.54 -47.86 -19.60
N GLU A 584 -35.04 -48.50 -18.53
CA GLU A 584 -36.01 -49.59 -18.73
C GLU A 584 -36.83 -49.94 -17.49
N GLU A 585 -38.08 -50.23 -17.80
CA GLU A 585 -39.23 -50.51 -16.97
C GLU A 585 -39.26 -52.01 -16.61
N THR A 586 -40.06 -52.35 -15.59
CA THR A 586 -40.69 -53.66 -15.28
C THR A 586 -40.04 -54.69 -14.32
N ALA A 587 -40.95 -55.13 -13.45
CA ALA A 587 -41.16 -56.48 -12.89
C ALA A 587 -40.55 -56.85 -11.53
N ASP A 588 -41.45 -56.85 -10.54
CA ASP A 588 -41.77 -57.95 -9.62
C ASP A 588 -40.64 -58.76 -8.97
N LEU A 589 -40.60 -58.75 -7.63
CA LEU A 589 -40.96 -59.89 -6.76
C LEU A 589 -40.53 -59.63 -5.29
N LEU A 590 -41.53 -59.52 -4.41
CA LEU A 590 -41.46 -59.85 -2.97
C LEU A 590 -41.28 -61.39 -2.80
N PRO A 591 -40.85 -61.97 -1.65
CA PRO A 591 -41.30 -61.70 -0.26
C PRO A 591 -40.17 -61.75 0.80
N GLY A 592 -40.31 -61.52 2.11
CA GLY A 592 -41.42 -61.39 3.06
C GLY A 592 -40.86 -61.28 4.49
N PHE A 593 -41.75 -61.35 5.49
CA PHE A 593 -41.61 -61.11 6.97
C PHE A 593 -41.77 -59.62 7.34
N GLY A 594 -42.91 -59.15 7.86
CA GLY A 594 -43.65 -59.62 9.06
C GLY A 594 -43.07 -58.86 10.26
N GLU A 595 -43.70 -57.83 10.84
CA GLU A 595 -44.94 -57.91 11.62
C GLU A 595 -45.42 -56.50 12.06
N GLN A 596 -46.75 -56.39 12.20
CA GLN A 596 -47.52 -55.62 13.20
C GLN A 596 -47.60 -54.08 13.14
N CYS A 597 -48.72 -53.60 12.56
CA CYS A 597 -49.51 -52.46 13.07
C CYS A 597 -50.59 -53.00 14.04
N PRO A 598 -51.11 -52.19 14.97
CA PRO A 598 -52.31 -51.37 14.67
C PRO A 598 -52.16 -49.95 15.24
N GLY A 599 -52.74 -48.88 14.69
CA GLY A 599 -54.07 -48.74 14.11
C GLY A 599 -54.86 -47.76 14.97
N SER A 600 -55.14 -46.56 14.44
CA SER A 600 -56.26 -45.66 14.79
C SER A 600 -56.03 -44.36 14.00
N SER A 601 -56.71 -44.15 12.86
CA SER A 601 -57.88 -43.24 12.73
C SER A 601 -57.66 -41.88 13.42
N ARG A 602 -57.76 -40.72 12.76
CA ARG A 602 -58.90 -40.26 11.93
C ARG A 602 -58.60 -38.88 11.29
N GLU A 603 -59.12 -38.64 10.10
CA GLU A 603 -59.65 -37.38 9.48
C GLU A 603 -59.17 -36.02 10.06
N GLU A 604 -58.50 -35.18 9.26
CA GLU A 604 -59.03 -34.23 8.26
C GLU A 604 -59.44 -32.84 8.81
N LEU A 605 -58.90 -31.83 8.11
CA LEU A 605 -59.45 -30.51 7.82
C LEU A 605 -59.45 -29.36 8.87
N ARG A 606 -58.60 -28.37 8.51
CA ARG A 606 -58.89 -26.93 8.30
C ARG A 606 -59.21 -25.99 9.48
N SER A 607 -58.39 -24.92 9.49
CA SER A 607 -58.69 -23.52 9.77
C SER A 607 -59.20 -23.14 11.17
N GLN A 608 -58.33 -22.49 11.95
CA GLN A 608 -58.28 -21.03 12.09
C GLN A 608 -56.93 -20.60 12.64
#